data_AF-A0A174UPJ5-F1
#
_entry.id   AF-A0A174UPJ5-F1
#
_cell.length_a   1.000
_cell.length_b   1.000
_cell.length_c   1.000
_cell.angle_alpha   90.00
_cell.angle_beta   90.00
_cell.angle_gamma   90.00
#
_symmetry.space_group_name_H-M   'P 1'
#
loop_
_entity.id
_entity.type
_entity.pdbx_description
1 polymer ?
#
loop_
_entity_poly.entity_id
_entity_poly.type
_entity_poly.pdbx_seq_one_letter_code
_entity_poly.pdbx_strand_id
1 'polypeptide(L)'
;MEGILNFISIIFIVFGILQIILFFKMWGMTNDVKELKNLYADRSKELASSINRLSDVIKSSIPKEEKQPVKKNIIPEKKFSELIQEPYKKAPENELPAIDENSNDFKQHLRKWKILKDKGYVEQAVREYMEYTQLERDFAEDFINNL
;
A
#
# COMPACT_ATOMS: atom_id res chain seq x y z
N MET A 1 50.58 20.34 -16.90
CA MET A 1 49.52 19.51 -17.53
C MET A 1 49.64 18.05 -17.11
N GLU A 2 50.84 17.46 -17.12
CA GLU A 2 51.08 16.04 -16.77
C GLU A 2 50.69 15.65 -15.33
N GLY A 3 50.99 16.48 -14.32
CA GLY A 3 50.61 16.17 -12.93
C GLY A 3 49.10 16.08 -12.69
N ILE A 4 48.30 16.85 -13.42
CA ILE A 4 46.84 16.83 -13.34
C ILE A 4 46.29 15.54 -13.97
N LEU A 5 46.85 15.11 -15.10
CA LEU A 5 46.46 13.87 -15.77
C LEU A 5 46.77 12.64 -14.90
N ASN A 6 47.93 12.62 -14.24
CA ASN A 6 48.31 11.53 -13.34
C ASN A 6 47.39 11.44 -12.11
N PHE A 7 47.00 12.58 -11.55
CA PHE A 7 46.05 12.65 -10.44
C PHE A 7 44.65 12.13 -10.84
N ILE A 8 44.15 12.56 -11.99
CA ILE A 8 42.87 12.10 -12.53
C ILE A 8 42.89 10.59 -12.79
N SER A 9 43.99 10.05 -13.32
CA SER A 9 44.16 8.61 -13.55
C SER A 9 44.05 7.81 -12.26
N ILE A 10 44.69 8.27 -11.17
CA ILE A 10 44.60 7.63 -9.85
C ILE A 10 43.17 7.61 -9.33
N ILE A 11 42.43 8.71 -9.50
CA ILE A 11 41.04 8.82 -9.05
C ILE A 11 40.16 7.83 -9.80
N PHE A 12 40.33 7.71 -11.13
CA PHE A 12 39.55 6.75 -11.92
C PHE A 12 39.84 5.29 -11.54
N ILE A 13 41.08 4.96 -11.18
CA ILE A 13 41.44 3.61 -10.72
C ILE A 13 40.78 3.31 -9.37
N VAL A 14 40.90 4.24 -8.40
CA VAL A 14 40.26 4.09 -7.09
C VAL A 14 38.74 4.02 -7.22
N PHE A 15 38.15 4.87 -8.06
CA PHE A 15 36.73 4.86 -8.35
C PHE A 15 36.32 3.54 -9.00
N GLY A 16 37.08 3.02 -9.97
CA GLY A 16 36.81 1.73 -10.60
C GLY A 16 36.78 0.57 -9.60
N ILE A 17 37.74 0.50 -8.68
CA ILE A 17 37.78 -0.53 -7.63
C ILE A 17 36.59 -0.35 -6.68
N LEU A 18 36.29 0.89 -6.28
CA LEU A 18 35.16 1.19 -5.41
C LEU A 18 33.82 0.81 -6.07
N GLN A 19 33.67 1.06 -7.38
CA GLN A 19 32.49 0.67 -8.14
C GLN A 19 32.33 -0.85 -8.18
N ILE A 20 33.39 -1.62 -8.41
CA ILE A 20 33.33 -3.09 -8.40
C ILE A 20 32.83 -3.60 -7.04
N ILE A 21 33.34 -3.07 -5.93
CA ILE A 21 32.89 -3.44 -4.58
C ILE A 21 31.41 -3.07 -4.36
N LEU A 22 30.99 -1.89 -4.84
CA LEU A 22 29.59 -1.46 -4.78
C LEU A 22 28.66 -2.36 -5.61
N PHE A 23 29.12 -2.85 -6.78
CA PHE A 23 28.37 -3.82 -7.56
C PHE A 23 28.17 -5.14 -6.80
N PHE A 24 29.21 -5.68 -6.17
CA PHE A 24 29.08 -6.87 -5.33
C PHE A 24 28.12 -6.65 -4.14
N LYS A 25 28.17 -5.47 -3.51
CA LYS A 25 27.27 -5.11 -2.42
C LYS A 25 25.80 -5.02 -2.87
N MET A 26 25.55 -4.37 -4.00
CA MET A 26 24.21 -4.27 -4.61
C MET A 26 23.70 -5.62 -5.11
N TRP A 27 24.59 -6.49 -5.61
CA TRP A 27 24.24 -7.84 -6.05
C TRP A 27 23.75 -8.71 -4.91
N GLY A 28 24.41 -8.66 -3.74
CA GLY A 28 23.95 -9.33 -2.52
C GLY A 28 22.56 -8.85 -2.10
N MET A 29 22.37 -7.52 -1.99
CA MET A 29 21.08 -6.94 -1.63
C MET A 29 19.96 -7.29 -2.62
N THR A 30 20.26 -7.32 -3.92
CA THR A 30 19.28 -7.67 -4.97
C THR A 30 18.89 -9.16 -4.91
N ASN A 31 19.82 -10.03 -4.51
CA ASN A 31 19.53 -11.44 -4.29
C ASN A 31 18.57 -11.64 -3.11
N ASP A 32 18.77 -10.92 -2.00
CA ASP A 32 17.89 -10.96 -0.82
C ASP A 32 16.46 -10.51 -1.15
N VAL A 33 16.30 -9.45 -1.97
CA VAL A 33 14.99 -8.98 -2.44
C VAL A 33 14.31 -10.02 -3.34
N LYS A 34 15.07 -10.74 -4.17
CA LYS A 34 14.56 -11.80 -5.02
C LYS A 34 14.05 -12.99 -4.20
N GLU A 35 14.76 -13.35 -3.13
CA GLU A 35 14.35 -14.39 -2.19
C GLU A 35 13.07 -13.99 -1.44
N LEU A 36 13.02 -12.77 -0.90
CA LEU A 36 11.84 -12.24 -0.22
C LEU A 36 10.60 -12.26 -1.12
N LYS A 37 10.75 -11.85 -2.39
CA LYS A 37 9.66 -11.87 -3.37
C LYS A 37 9.15 -13.29 -3.64
N ASN A 38 10.04 -14.28 -3.70
CA ASN A 38 9.64 -15.68 -3.87
C ASN A 38 8.90 -16.21 -2.65
N LEU A 39 9.39 -15.94 -1.44
CA LEU A 39 8.72 -16.33 -0.19
C LEU A 39 7.32 -15.73 -0.09
N TYR A 40 7.15 -14.45 -0.45
CA TYR A 40 5.84 -13.81 -0.48
C TYR A 40 4.91 -14.42 -1.55
N ALA A 41 5.44 -14.70 -2.75
CA ALA A 41 4.67 -15.34 -3.82
C ALA A 41 4.23 -16.77 -3.44
N ASP A 42 5.06 -17.53 -2.74
CA ASP A 42 4.71 -18.89 -2.31
C ASP A 42 3.70 -18.88 -1.17
N ARG A 43 3.90 -18.02 -0.15
CA ARG A 43 2.92 -17.83 0.93
C ARG A 43 1.55 -17.37 0.43
N SER A 44 1.51 -16.45 -0.53
CA SER A 44 0.23 -15.99 -1.10
C SER A 44 -0.51 -17.08 -1.87
N LYS A 45 0.20 -17.94 -2.62
CA LYS A 45 -0.40 -19.12 -3.27
C LYS A 45 -0.89 -20.14 -2.25
N GLU A 46 -0.12 -20.41 -1.20
CA GLU A 46 -0.48 -21.31 -0.11
C GLU A 46 -1.79 -20.85 0.58
N LEU A 47 -1.86 -19.55 0.90
CA LEU A 47 -3.06 -18.95 1.47
C LEU A 47 -4.27 -19.05 0.52
N ALA A 48 -4.09 -18.72 -0.76
CA ALA A 48 -5.16 -18.85 -1.76
C ALA A 48 -5.66 -20.29 -1.89
N SER A 49 -4.76 -21.28 -1.86
CA SER A 49 -5.13 -22.70 -1.91
C SER A 49 -5.93 -23.14 -0.68
N SER A 50 -5.56 -22.64 0.50
CA SER A 50 -6.26 -22.92 1.75
C SER A 50 -7.65 -22.30 1.76
N ILE A 51 -7.79 -21.06 1.27
CA ILE A 51 -9.10 -20.41 1.11
C ILE A 51 -10.00 -21.20 0.15
N ASN A 52 -9.47 -21.65 -0.99
CA ASN A 52 -10.25 -22.43 -1.96
C ASN A 52 -10.73 -23.75 -1.34
N ARG A 53 -9.86 -24.47 -0.62
CA ARG A 53 -10.23 -25.69 0.11
C ARG A 53 -11.33 -25.44 1.14
N LEU A 54 -11.21 -24.39 1.94
CA LEU A 54 -12.25 -24.00 2.89
C LEU A 54 -13.56 -23.67 2.17
N SER A 55 -13.50 -22.98 1.03
CA SER A 55 -14.69 -22.67 0.22
C SER A 55 -15.37 -23.92 -0.33
N ASP A 56 -14.61 -24.92 -0.74
CA ASP A 56 -15.13 -26.21 -1.21
C ASP A 56 -15.76 -27.01 -0.06
N VAL A 57 -15.14 -27.02 1.11
CA VAL A 57 -15.70 -27.63 2.32
C VAL A 57 -17.02 -26.95 2.72
N ILE A 58 -17.06 -25.62 2.73
CA ILE A 58 -18.28 -24.86 3.04
C ILE A 58 -19.38 -25.18 2.01
N LYS A 59 -19.04 -25.19 0.72
CA LYS A 59 -19.97 -25.47 -0.38
C LYS A 59 -20.48 -26.91 -0.41
N SER A 60 -19.72 -27.87 0.12
CA SER A 60 -20.15 -29.26 0.30
C SER A 60 -20.97 -29.47 1.58
N SER A 61 -20.79 -28.61 2.60
CA SER A 61 -21.54 -28.67 3.86
C SER A 61 -22.89 -27.95 3.84
N ILE A 62 -23.15 -27.08 2.86
CA ILE A 62 -24.41 -26.34 2.73
C ILE A 62 -25.16 -26.84 1.47
N PRO A 63 -26.36 -27.45 1.62
CA PRO A 63 -27.23 -27.75 0.48
C PRO A 63 -27.63 -26.47 -0.26
N LYS A 64 -27.55 -26.52 -1.59
CA LYS A 64 -27.74 -25.39 -2.51
C LYS A 64 -29.01 -24.57 -2.22
N GLU A 65 -28.83 -23.28 -1.95
CA GLU A 65 -29.72 -22.22 -2.41
C GLU A 65 -28.90 -21.11 -3.11
N GLU A 66 -29.60 -20.28 -3.86
CA GLU A 66 -29.28 -19.80 -5.20
C GLU A 66 -28.18 -18.72 -5.36
N LYS A 67 -27.71 -18.61 -6.61
CA LYS A 67 -26.57 -17.85 -7.12
C LYS A 67 -26.81 -16.34 -7.11
N GLN A 68 -25.77 -15.54 -6.84
CA GLN A 68 -25.54 -14.26 -7.55
C GLN A 68 -24.04 -14.04 -7.84
N PRO A 69 -23.66 -13.54 -9.04
CA PRO A 69 -22.27 -13.42 -9.47
C PRO A 69 -21.66 -12.06 -9.05
N VAL A 70 -20.73 -12.07 -8.10
CA VAL A 70 -19.90 -10.89 -7.83
C VAL A 70 -18.74 -10.87 -8.82
N LYS A 71 -18.83 -9.96 -9.81
CA LYS A 71 -17.75 -9.62 -10.74
C LYS A 71 -16.51 -9.16 -9.96
N LYS A 72 -15.40 -9.89 -10.09
CA LYS A 72 -14.07 -9.40 -9.74
C LYS A 72 -13.61 -8.41 -10.81
N ASN A 73 -13.82 -7.12 -10.57
CA ASN A 73 -13.07 -6.09 -11.29
C ASN A 73 -11.71 -5.94 -10.60
N ILE A 74 -10.72 -6.66 -11.12
CA ILE A 74 -9.32 -6.40 -10.85
C ILE A 74 -8.99 -5.10 -11.59
N ILE A 75 -8.83 -4.00 -10.87
CA ILE A 75 -8.25 -2.78 -11.44
C ILE A 75 -6.73 -2.94 -11.33
N PRO A 76 -5.98 -2.90 -12.44
CA PRO A 76 -4.55 -3.12 -12.46
C PRO A 76 -3.79 -1.98 -11.77
N GLU A 77 -2.85 -2.40 -10.93
CA GLU A 77 -1.79 -1.68 -10.26
C GLU A 77 -0.95 -0.83 -11.24
N LYS A 78 -1.43 0.37 -11.58
CA LYS A 78 -0.61 1.40 -12.23
C LYS A 78 -0.99 2.76 -11.67
N LYS A 79 0.04 3.48 -11.22
CA LYS A 79 0.07 4.84 -10.63
C LYS A 79 0.11 4.93 -9.10
N PHE A 80 1.06 4.23 -8.48
CA PHE A 80 1.53 4.56 -7.12
C PHE A 80 2.67 5.60 -7.10
N SER A 81 3.09 6.13 -8.26
CA SER A 81 4.31 6.94 -8.35
C SER A 81 4.12 8.38 -8.87
N GLU A 82 2.91 8.94 -8.81
CA GLU A 82 2.64 10.27 -9.42
C GLU A 82 1.82 11.24 -8.55
N LEU A 83 1.53 10.94 -7.26
CA LEU A 83 0.74 11.82 -6.38
C LEU A 83 1.56 12.70 -5.42
N ILE A 84 2.89 12.72 -5.54
CA ILE A 84 3.71 13.76 -4.90
C ILE A 84 3.87 14.91 -5.89
N GLN A 85 2.86 15.78 -5.93
CA GLN A 85 2.92 17.21 -6.27
C GLN A 85 1.51 17.69 -6.60
N GLU A 86 0.79 18.25 -5.62
CA GLU A 86 -0.01 19.47 -5.80
C GLU A 86 -0.21 20.06 -4.40
N PRO A 87 0.17 21.33 -4.14
CA PRO A 87 -0.20 22.02 -2.92
C PRO A 87 -1.72 22.20 -2.90
N TYR A 88 -2.33 21.79 -1.79
CA TYR A 88 -3.72 21.99 -1.36
C TYR A 88 -4.40 23.19 -2.06
N LYS A 89 -5.11 22.89 -3.16
CA LYS A 89 -6.02 23.83 -3.78
C LYS A 89 -7.31 23.88 -2.97
N LYS A 90 -7.64 25.10 -2.59
CA LYS A 90 -8.90 25.53 -1.98
C LYS A 90 -10.05 25.42 -2.99
N ALA A 91 -11.26 25.13 -2.48
CA ALA A 91 -12.62 25.32 -3.05
C ALA A 91 -13.25 24.13 -3.83
N PRO A 92 -14.58 23.90 -3.76
CA PRO A 92 -15.64 24.84 -3.35
C PRO A 92 -16.48 24.43 -2.13
N GLU A 93 -16.95 25.44 -1.40
CA GLU A 93 -18.17 25.34 -0.59
C GLU A 93 -19.32 24.83 -1.49
N ASN A 94 -20.15 23.94 -0.95
CA ASN A 94 -21.40 23.42 -1.53
C ASN A 94 -21.25 22.18 -2.42
N GLU A 95 -20.98 21.02 -1.79
CA GLU A 95 -21.71 19.76 -2.00
C GLU A 95 -21.16 18.75 -0.99
N LEU A 96 -21.90 18.54 0.11
CA LEU A 96 -21.60 17.48 1.07
C LEU A 96 -21.62 16.15 0.30
N PRO A 97 -20.53 15.37 0.25
CA PRO A 97 -20.61 14.02 -0.26
C PRO A 97 -21.60 13.27 0.64
N ALA A 98 -22.69 12.80 0.05
CA ALA A 98 -23.72 12.05 0.76
C ALA A 98 -23.14 10.69 1.19
N ILE A 99 -22.52 10.65 2.36
CA ILE A 99 -22.01 9.41 2.95
C ILE A 99 -23.22 8.62 3.46
N ASP A 100 -23.50 7.49 2.83
CA ASP A 100 -24.45 6.52 3.36
C ASP A 100 -23.80 5.78 4.54
N GLU A 101 -24.03 6.30 5.74
CA GLU A 101 -23.53 5.73 7.01
C GLU A 101 -23.94 4.25 7.21
N ASN A 102 -25.00 3.78 6.54
CA ASN A 102 -25.46 2.40 6.67
C ASN A 102 -24.87 1.46 5.61
N SER A 103 -24.15 2.00 4.63
CA SER A 103 -23.46 1.22 3.61
C SER A 103 -22.48 0.23 4.24
N ASN A 104 -22.46 -0.99 3.69
CA ASN A 104 -21.47 -2.00 4.10
C ASN A 104 -20.02 -1.53 3.84
N ASP A 105 -19.84 -0.57 2.94
CA ASP A 105 -18.55 0.06 2.65
C ASP A 105 -18.08 0.94 3.83
N PHE A 106 -18.92 1.87 4.29
CA PHE A 106 -18.62 2.70 5.46
C PHE A 106 -18.37 1.88 6.72
N LYS A 107 -19.18 0.81 6.97
CA LYS A 107 -18.96 -0.10 8.11
C LYS A 107 -17.60 -0.80 8.08
N GLN A 108 -17.06 -1.09 6.89
CA GLN A 108 -15.72 -1.66 6.77
C GLN A 108 -14.64 -0.62 7.10
N HIS A 109 -14.78 0.59 6.55
CA HIS A 109 -13.90 1.71 6.88
C HIS A 109 -13.92 2.03 8.38
N LEU A 110 -15.09 2.01 9.01
CA LEU A 110 -15.28 2.22 10.44
C LEU A 110 -14.49 1.22 11.30
N ARG A 111 -14.58 -0.08 10.96
CA ARG A 111 -13.81 -1.12 11.65
C ARG A 111 -12.30 -0.90 11.50
N LYS A 112 -11.85 -0.53 10.31
CA LYS A 112 -10.45 -0.24 10.03
C LYS A 112 -9.94 0.92 10.87
N TRP A 113 -10.66 2.05 10.88
CA TRP A 113 -10.29 3.23 11.65
C TRP A 113 -10.24 2.97 13.15
N LYS A 114 -11.20 2.19 13.68
CA LYS A 114 -11.20 1.75 15.09
C LYS A 114 -9.93 0.96 15.42
N ILE A 115 -9.55 0.00 14.58
CA ILE A 115 -8.31 -0.78 14.76
C ILE A 115 -7.07 0.10 14.69
N LEU A 116 -7.03 1.08 13.77
CA LEU A 116 -5.90 2.00 13.65
C LEU A 116 -5.76 2.86 14.91
N LYS A 117 -6.88 3.39 15.42
CA LYS A 117 -6.92 4.13 16.69
C LYS A 117 -6.41 3.29 17.85
N ASP A 118 -6.95 2.08 18.03
CA ASP A 118 -6.58 1.17 19.12
C ASP A 118 -5.09 0.80 19.11
N LYS A 119 -4.45 0.86 17.94
CA LYS A 119 -3.01 0.62 17.75
C LYS A 119 -2.13 1.87 17.86
N GLY A 120 -2.71 3.04 18.09
CA GLY A 120 -1.99 4.32 18.17
C GLY A 120 -1.71 5.01 16.83
N TYR A 121 -2.28 4.52 15.71
CA TYR A 121 -2.14 5.10 14.37
C TYR A 121 -3.25 6.12 14.08
N VAL A 122 -3.48 7.06 15.00
CA VAL A 122 -4.58 8.05 14.93
C VAL A 122 -4.48 8.93 13.68
N GLU A 123 -3.30 9.48 13.40
CA GLU A 123 -3.05 10.31 12.21
C GLU A 123 -3.37 9.61 10.88
N GLN A 124 -3.16 8.28 10.83
CA GLN A 124 -3.47 7.50 9.64
C GLN A 124 -4.98 7.32 9.50
N ALA A 125 -5.68 7.06 10.60
CA ALA A 125 -7.15 6.97 10.59
C ALA A 125 -7.79 8.31 10.18
N VAL A 126 -7.28 9.43 10.70
CA VAL A 126 -7.73 10.79 10.34
C VAL A 126 -7.52 11.06 8.85
N ARG A 127 -6.34 10.73 8.32
CA ARG A 127 -6.03 10.91 6.90
C ARG A 127 -6.95 10.11 5.98
N GLU A 128 -7.16 8.83 6.29
CA GLU A 128 -8.04 7.99 5.49
C GLU A 128 -9.51 8.43 5.58
N TYR A 129 -9.96 8.93 6.73
CA TYR A 129 -11.30 9.50 6.88
C TYR A 129 -11.46 10.78 6.06
N MET A 130 -10.48 11.68 6.07
CA MET A 130 -10.47 12.88 5.22
C MET A 130 -10.50 12.51 3.73
N GLU A 131 -9.77 11.49 3.32
CA GLU A 131 -9.76 11.04 1.92
C GLU A 131 -11.12 10.46 1.50
N TYR A 132 -11.76 9.71 2.40
CA TYR A 132 -13.05 9.09 2.15
C TYR A 132 -14.21 10.08 2.15
N THR A 133 -14.22 11.01 3.11
CA THR A 133 -15.32 11.95 3.36
C THR A 133 -15.10 13.33 2.75
N GLN A 134 -13.86 13.67 2.39
CA GLN A 134 -13.43 15.00 1.96
C GLN A 134 -13.77 16.11 2.98
N LEU A 135 -13.98 15.74 4.24
CA LEU A 135 -14.24 16.68 5.33
C LEU A 135 -12.95 17.30 5.85
N GLU A 136 -13.10 18.44 6.54
CA GLU A 136 -11.95 19.13 7.13
C GLU A 136 -11.27 18.28 8.21
N ARG A 137 -9.98 18.57 8.39
CA ARG A 137 -9.13 17.92 9.39
C ARG A 137 -9.75 17.95 10.78
N ASP A 138 -10.30 19.09 11.19
CA ASP A 138 -10.81 19.27 12.55
C ASP A 138 -11.99 18.33 12.85
N PHE A 139 -12.88 18.13 11.87
CA PHE A 139 -13.97 17.16 11.97
C PHE A 139 -13.45 15.71 11.95
N ALA A 140 -12.47 15.42 11.11
CA ALA A 140 -11.86 14.09 11.03
C ALA A 140 -11.16 13.70 12.33
N GLU A 141 -10.41 14.63 12.94
CA GLU A 141 -9.74 14.43 14.22
C GLU A 141 -10.76 14.18 15.34
N ASP A 142 -11.82 14.99 15.43
CA ASP A 142 -12.87 14.80 16.43
C ASP A 142 -13.59 13.45 16.25
N PHE A 143 -13.98 13.10 15.02
CA PHE A 143 -14.63 11.83 14.72
C PHE A 143 -13.76 10.64 15.15
N ILE A 144 -12.49 10.59 14.72
CA ILE A 144 -11.59 9.48 15.05
C ILE A 144 -11.33 9.40 16.56
N ASN A 145 -11.17 10.54 17.23
CA ASN A 145 -10.97 10.57 18.68
C ASN A 145 -12.20 10.06 19.45
N ASN A 146 -13.40 10.15 18.87
CA ASN A 146 -14.66 9.68 19.44
C ASN A 146 -15.08 8.22 19.04
N LEU A 147 -14.32 7.52 18.18
CA LEU A 147 -14.55 6.10 17.78
C LEU A 147 -14.35 5.03 18.87
#